data_AF-A0A3N5QU21-F1
#
_entry.id   AF-A0A3N5QU21-F1
#
_cell.length_a   1.000
_cell.length_b   1.000
_cell.length_c   1.000
_cell.angle_alpha   90.00
_cell.angle_beta   90.00
_cell.angle_gamma   90.00
#
_symmetry.space_group_name_H-M   'P 1'
#
loop_
_entity.id
_entity.type
_entity.pdbx_description
1 polymer ?
#
loop_
_entity_poly.entity_id
_entity_poly.type
_entity_poly.pdbx_seq_one_letter_code
_entity_poly.pdbx_strand_id
1 'polypeptide(L)'
;MKPYLLVVLATLLWATNIALGRSLHDLIGPFTLSAARFTVAGLVFLIFMLRAHMKSENTQNSLLVPSSSTIPRQNALLLTVGMGFTGVFAFTTVLYLALHWTTASNASLINAVGPLITMIMASLFLSEALSSRSITGAVISLAGVVLIITQASFQNLLSLQFNLGDLLALAAVFLWSVYSLLARRATRTLSAFTVT
;
A
#
# COMPACT_ATOMS: atom_id res chain seq x y z
N MET A 1 12.76 -15.24 -11.97
CA MET A 1 11.34 -15.01 -12.35
C MET A 1 11.23 -13.63 -12.99
N LYS A 2 10.46 -13.47 -14.08
CA LYS A 2 10.30 -12.15 -14.74
C LYS A 2 9.52 -11.21 -13.79
N PRO A 3 9.98 -9.97 -13.53
CA PRO A 3 9.38 -9.05 -12.56
C PRO A 3 7.88 -8.81 -12.76
N TYR A 4 7.42 -8.85 -14.03
CA TYR A 4 6.02 -8.66 -14.40
C TYR A 4 5.08 -9.70 -13.79
N LEU A 5 5.51 -10.96 -13.65
CA LEU A 5 4.68 -12.02 -13.09
C LEU A 5 4.38 -11.76 -11.60
N LEU A 6 5.37 -11.25 -10.87
CA LEU A 6 5.23 -10.90 -9.46
C LEU A 6 4.24 -9.76 -9.25
N VAL A 7 4.24 -8.77 -10.16
CA VAL A 7 3.29 -7.64 -10.11
C VAL A 7 1.85 -8.13 -10.33
N VAL A 8 1.62 -9.00 -11.32
CA VAL A 8 0.29 -9.57 -11.57
C VAL A 8 -0.20 -10.41 -10.38
N LEU A 9 0.68 -11.22 -9.79
CA LEU A 9 0.32 -12.01 -8.61
C LEU A 9 -0.05 -11.10 -7.43
N ALA A 10 0.72 -10.03 -7.22
CA ALA A 10 0.47 -9.07 -6.16
C ALA A 10 -0.86 -8.33 -6.35
N THR A 11 -1.19 -7.90 -7.57
CA THR A 11 -2.46 -7.21 -7.85
C THR A 11 -3.67 -8.14 -7.68
N LEU A 12 -3.55 -9.42 -8.06
CA LEU A 12 -4.58 -10.42 -7.78
C LEU A 12 -4.80 -10.59 -6.28
N LEU A 13 -3.72 -10.77 -5.51
CA LEU A 13 -3.80 -10.90 -4.05
C LEU A 13 -4.42 -9.65 -3.39
N TRP A 14 -4.14 -8.45 -3.89
CA TRP A 14 -4.75 -7.21 -3.42
C TRP A 14 -6.23 -7.10 -3.78
N ALA A 15 -6.63 -7.51 -4.99
CA ALA A 15 -8.03 -7.49 -5.39
C ALA A 15 -8.88 -8.47 -4.55
N THR A 16 -8.37 -9.68 -4.33
CA THR A 16 -9.00 -10.67 -3.45
C THR A 16 -9.14 -10.15 -2.02
N ASN A 17 -8.16 -9.37 -1.54
CA ASN A 17 -8.24 -8.75 -0.21
C ASN A 17 -9.45 -7.81 -0.07
N ILE A 18 -9.66 -6.90 -1.02
CA ILE A 18 -10.79 -5.94 -0.95
C ILE A 18 -12.12 -6.70 -0.99
N ALA A 19 -12.22 -7.73 -1.85
CA ALA A 19 -13.42 -8.57 -1.95
C ALA A 19 -13.70 -9.35 -0.65
N LEU A 20 -12.68 -9.96 -0.05
CA LEU A 20 -12.81 -10.66 1.24
C LEU A 20 -13.14 -9.70 2.38
N GLY A 21 -12.51 -8.52 2.40
CA GLY A 21 -12.78 -7.48 3.38
C GLY A 21 -14.26 -7.07 3.39
N ARG A 22 -14.85 -6.86 2.20
CA ARG A 22 -16.29 -6.58 2.08
C ARG A 22 -17.16 -7.78 2.45
N SER A 23 -16.73 -9.00 2.14
CA SER A 23 -17.53 -10.21 2.44
C SER A 23 -17.54 -10.57 3.93
N LEU A 24 -16.49 -10.21 4.65
CA LEU A 24 -16.31 -10.56 6.07
C LEU A 24 -16.63 -9.40 7.02
N HIS A 25 -16.93 -8.21 6.51
CA HIS A 25 -17.15 -7.02 7.34
C HIS A 25 -18.32 -7.14 8.32
N ASP A 26 -19.33 -7.96 8.00
CA ASP A 26 -20.49 -8.19 8.86
C ASP A 26 -20.20 -9.16 10.02
N LEU A 27 -19.20 -10.03 9.88
CA LEU A 27 -18.86 -11.10 10.84
C LEU A 27 -17.68 -10.73 11.74
N ILE A 28 -16.73 -9.96 11.21
CA ILE A 28 -15.47 -9.64 11.87
C ILE A 28 -15.23 -8.14 11.76
N GLY A 29 -15.13 -7.46 12.90
CA GLY A 29 -14.87 -6.02 12.93
C GLY A 29 -13.55 -5.65 12.22
N PRO A 30 -13.45 -4.41 11.70
CA PRO A 30 -12.34 -3.98 10.84
C PRO A 30 -10.98 -4.06 11.55
N PHE A 31 -10.95 -3.78 12.84
CA PHE A 31 -9.74 -3.87 13.67
C PHE A 31 -9.28 -5.32 13.84
N THR A 32 -10.20 -6.25 14.07
CA THR A 32 -9.88 -7.67 14.30
C THR A 32 -9.38 -8.33 13.02
N LEU A 33 -9.98 -7.99 11.87
CA LEU A 33 -9.56 -8.51 10.56
C LEU A 33 -8.16 -8.01 10.19
N SER A 34 -7.90 -6.72 10.46
CA SER A 34 -6.57 -6.10 10.27
C SER A 34 -5.55 -6.75 11.21
N ALA A 35 -5.85 -6.87 12.51
CA ALA A 35 -4.97 -7.49 13.50
C ALA A 35 -4.60 -8.92 13.11
N ALA A 36 -5.58 -9.77 12.79
CA ALA A 36 -5.34 -11.16 12.39
C ALA A 36 -4.41 -11.26 11.18
N ARG A 37 -4.65 -10.44 10.15
CA ARG A 37 -3.83 -10.40 8.94
C ARG A 37 -2.36 -10.08 9.25
N PHE A 38 -2.12 -9.05 10.07
CA PHE A 38 -0.76 -8.61 10.38
C PHE A 38 -0.06 -9.49 11.41
N THR A 39 -0.79 -10.14 12.32
CA THR A 39 -0.21 -11.19 13.18
C THR A 39 0.30 -12.35 12.34
N VAL A 40 -0.47 -12.84 11.37
CA VAL A 40 -0.02 -13.93 10.49
C VAL A 40 1.18 -13.49 9.64
N ALA A 41 1.12 -12.29 9.04
CA ALA A 41 2.24 -11.76 8.26
C ALA A 41 3.53 -11.63 9.10
N GLY A 42 3.41 -11.09 10.32
CA GLY A 42 4.52 -10.94 11.26
C GLY A 42 5.12 -12.27 11.70
N LEU A 43 4.29 -13.28 11.99
CA LEU A 43 4.77 -14.61 12.35
C LEU A 43 5.53 -15.28 11.19
N VAL A 44 5.00 -15.20 9.97
CA VAL A 44 5.66 -15.74 8.78
C VAL A 44 7.00 -15.03 8.55
N PHE A 45 7.02 -13.71 8.64
CA PHE A 45 8.25 -12.93 8.48
C PHE A 45 9.28 -13.27 9.55
N LEU A 46 8.86 -13.40 10.82
CA LEU A 46 9.71 -13.82 11.93
C LEU A 46 10.32 -15.21 11.68
N ILE A 47 9.53 -16.18 11.21
CA ILE A 47 10.02 -17.53 10.88
C ILE A 47 11.07 -17.47 9.77
N PHE A 48 10.84 -16.68 8.72
CA PHE A 48 11.82 -16.50 7.64
C PHE A 48 13.09 -15.80 8.13
N MET A 49 12.96 -14.79 8.98
CA MET A 49 14.09 -14.08 9.58
C MET A 49 14.92 -15.00 10.46
N LEU A 50 14.30 -15.76 11.35
CA LEU A 50 14.99 -16.72 12.22
C LEU A 50 15.71 -17.79 11.39
N ARG A 51 15.08 -18.31 10.33
CA ARG A 51 15.72 -19.26 9.41
C ARG A 51 16.88 -18.65 8.62
N ALA A 52 16.77 -17.39 8.20
CA ALA A 52 17.84 -16.68 7.50
C ALA A 52 19.03 -16.39 8.43
N HIS A 53 18.76 -16.01 9.69
CA HIS A 53 19.79 -15.76 10.69
C HIS A 53 20.53 -17.06 11.08
N MET A 54 19.81 -18.16 11.29
CA MET A 54 20.41 -19.47 11.58
C MET A 54 21.25 -20.01 10.41
N LYS A 55 20.92 -19.66 9.16
CA LYS A 55 21.72 -20.04 7.99
C LYS A 55 22.95 -19.14 7.80
N SER A 56 22.92 -17.92 8.33
CA SER A 56 24.03 -16.96 8.27
C SER A 56 25.15 -17.25 9.27
N GLU A 57 24.90 -18.03 10.32
CA GLU A 57 25.91 -18.41 11.32
C GLU A 57 26.90 -19.48 10.80
N ASN A 58 26.56 -20.17 9.70
CA ASN A 58 27.38 -21.24 9.11
C ASN A 58 27.99 -20.87 7.74
N THR A 59 27.90 -19.60 7.31
CA THR A 59 28.50 -19.13 6.06
C THR A 59 29.12 -17.76 6.30
N GLN A 60 30.38 -17.79 6.71
CA GLN A 60 31.31 -16.67 6.85
C GLN A 60 31.69 -16.06 5.49
N ASN A 61 30.71 -15.82 4.62
CA ASN A 61 30.88 -15.15 3.34
C ASN A 61 29.71 -14.18 3.15
N SER A 62 29.90 -12.97 3.67
CA SER A 62 29.76 -11.69 2.96
C SER A 62 28.75 -11.59 1.80
N LEU A 63 27.54 -12.14 1.91
CA LEU A 63 26.47 -11.85 0.98
C LEU A 63 25.64 -10.68 1.50
N LEU A 64 26.18 -9.49 1.19
CA LEU A 64 25.41 -8.28 0.87
C LEU A 64 24.58 -7.69 2.02
N VAL A 65 25.22 -7.44 3.16
CA VAL A 65 24.82 -6.30 4.00
C VAL A 65 25.78 -5.16 3.68
N PRO A 66 25.48 -4.27 2.70
CA PRO A 66 26.08 -2.95 2.77
C PRO A 66 25.50 -2.31 4.03
N SER A 67 26.27 -2.37 5.11
CA SER A 67 26.10 -1.52 6.28
C SER A 67 26.46 -0.09 5.89
N SER A 68 25.71 0.47 4.93
CA SER A 68 25.70 1.88 4.59
C SER A 68 24.51 2.52 5.30
N SER A 69 24.40 2.30 6.62
CA SER A 69 23.45 3.05 7.43
C SER A 69 23.99 4.47 7.58
N THR A 70 23.75 5.33 6.59
CA THR A 70 24.06 6.76 6.66
C THR A 70 23.17 7.47 7.70
N ILE A 71 22.10 6.79 8.16
CA ILE A 71 21.11 7.34 9.08
C ILE A 71 21.33 6.75 10.50
N PRO A 72 21.33 7.57 11.57
CA PRO A 72 21.38 7.08 12.95
C PRO A 72 20.20 6.14 13.25
N ARG A 73 20.45 5.08 14.05
CA ARG A 73 19.49 4.01 14.39
C ARG A 73 18.11 4.52 14.84
N GLN A 74 18.05 5.67 15.51
CA GLN A 74 16.80 6.29 15.96
C GLN A 74 15.89 6.73 14.79
N ASN A 75 16.46 7.31 13.74
CA ASN A 75 15.72 7.75 12.56
C ASN A 75 15.29 6.56 11.67
N ALA A 76 16.07 5.48 11.66
CA ALA A 76 15.69 4.24 11.00
C ALA A 76 14.48 3.60 11.70
N LEU A 77 14.48 3.55 13.03
CA LEU A 77 13.34 3.05 13.81
C LEU A 77 12.08 3.92 13.61
N LEU A 78 12.23 5.24 13.61
CA LEU A 78 11.10 6.16 13.38
C LEU A 78 10.50 5.97 11.97
N LEU A 79 11.33 5.76 10.95
CA LEU A 79 10.89 5.46 9.59
C LEU A 79 10.14 4.14 9.51
N THR A 80 10.67 3.06 10.09
CA THR A 80 10.01 1.74 10.09
C THR A 80 8.69 1.77 10.87
N VAL A 81 8.65 2.43 12.03
CA VAL A 81 7.42 2.61 12.81
C VAL A 81 6.41 3.46 12.04
N GLY A 82 6.85 4.54 11.38
CA GLY A 82 5.98 5.37 10.54
C GLY A 82 5.39 4.59 9.36
N MET A 83 6.18 3.70 8.74
CA MET A 83 5.71 2.81 7.68
C MET A 83 4.68 1.80 8.19
N GLY A 84 4.95 1.14 9.32
CA GLY A 84 3.99 0.23 9.96
C GLY A 84 2.70 0.94 10.39
N PHE A 85 2.80 2.15 10.94
CA PHE A 85 1.60 2.89 11.33
C PHE A 85 0.77 3.31 10.13
N THR A 86 1.39 3.93 9.11
CA THR A 86 0.67 4.48 7.96
C THR A 86 0.14 3.42 7.00
N GLY A 87 0.98 2.45 6.62
CA GLY A 87 0.64 1.46 5.59
C GLY A 87 -0.03 0.21 6.14
N VAL A 88 0.33 -0.22 7.36
CA VAL A 88 -0.15 -1.46 7.94
C VAL A 88 -1.37 -1.19 8.84
N PHE A 89 -1.25 -0.34 9.85
CA PHE A 89 -2.36 -0.11 10.77
C PHE A 89 -3.42 0.85 10.22
N ALA A 90 -3.04 2.08 9.91
CA ALA A 90 -3.97 3.16 9.59
C ALA A 90 -4.66 2.92 8.24
N PHE A 91 -3.89 2.65 7.17
CA PHE A 91 -4.46 2.37 5.84
C PHE A 91 -5.50 1.25 5.89
N THR A 92 -5.12 0.09 6.44
CA THR A 92 -5.98 -1.10 6.41
C THR A 92 -7.23 -0.92 7.27
N THR A 93 -7.09 -0.27 8.43
CA THR A 93 -8.22 0.06 9.31
C THR A 93 -9.19 1.01 8.64
N VAL A 94 -8.68 2.13 8.10
CA VAL A 94 -9.52 3.14 7.44
C VAL A 94 -10.16 2.58 6.18
N LEU A 95 -9.47 1.71 5.43
CA LEU A 95 -10.02 1.05 4.25
C LEU A 95 -11.15 0.07 4.60
N TYR A 96 -10.98 -0.77 5.63
CA TYR A 96 -12.07 -1.65 6.06
C TYR A 96 -13.23 -0.87 6.65
N LEU A 97 -12.94 0.21 7.38
CA LEU A 97 -13.96 1.12 7.88
C LEU A 97 -14.74 1.78 6.75
N ALA A 98 -14.07 2.23 5.68
CA ALA A 98 -14.71 2.73 4.47
C ALA A 98 -15.66 1.70 3.85
N LEU A 99 -15.23 0.44 3.78
CA LEU A 99 -16.02 -0.66 3.22
C LEU A 99 -17.27 -1.01 4.04
N HIS A 100 -17.51 -0.44 5.23
CA HIS A 100 -18.83 -0.54 5.88
C HIS A 100 -19.89 0.35 5.23
N TRP A 101 -19.49 1.50 4.66
CA TRP A 101 -20.42 2.47 4.09
C TRP A 101 -20.31 2.62 2.58
N THR A 102 -19.26 2.10 1.95
CA THR A 102 -19.10 2.10 0.49
C THR A 102 -18.95 0.69 -0.08
N THR A 103 -19.16 0.57 -1.38
CA THR A 103 -19.01 -0.72 -2.09
C THR A 103 -17.55 -0.99 -2.44
N ALA A 104 -17.20 -2.26 -2.64
CA ALA A 104 -15.87 -2.63 -3.12
C ALA A 104 -15.54 -1.94 -4.46
N SER A 105 -16.52 -1.80 -5.35
CA SER A 105 -16.37 -1.10 -6.63
C SER A 105 -16.02 0.39 -6.44
N ASN A 106 -16.73 1.10 -5.56
CA ASN A 106 -16.45 2.51 -5.29
C ASN A 106 -15.09 2.69 -4.57
N ALA A 107 -14.76 1.82 -3.62
CA ALA A 107 -13.45 1.85 -2.97
C ALA A 107 -12.31 1.59 -3.96
N SER A 108 -12.48 0.67 -4.91
CA SER A 108 -11.52 0.43 -5.99
C SER A 108 -11.39 1.62 -6.94
N LEU A 109 -12.49 2.32 -7.23
CA LEU A 109 -12.48 3.56 -8.02
C LEU A 109 -11.61 4.62 -7.35
N ILE A 110 -11.84 4.85 -6.05
CA ILE A 110 -11.12 5.87 -5.29
C ILE A 110 -9.63 5.51 -5.19
N ASN A 111 -9.31 4.21 -5.02
CA ASN A 111 -7.93 3.73 -5.05
C ASN A 111 -7.20 4.01 -6.37
N ALA A 112 -7.91 4.14 -7.48
CA ALA A 112 -7.30 4.49 -8.76
C ALA A 112 -6.75 5.93 -8.82
N VAL A 113 -7.17 6.80 -7.90
CA VAL A 113 -6.58 8.14 -7.72
C VAL A 113 -5.24 8.04 -6.97
N GLY A 114 -4.94 6.88 -6.37
CA GLY A 114 -3.73 6.64 -5.57
C GLY A 114 -2.40 6.95 -6.26
N PRO A 115 -2.18 6.57 -7.53
CA PRO A 115 -0.99 6.97 -8.27
C PRO A 115 -0.84 8.50 -8.39
N LEU A 116 -1.94 9.23 -8.58
CA LEU A 116 -1.94 10.69 -8.70
C LEU A 116 -1.61 11.34 -7.35
N ILE A 117 -2.24 10.89 -6.26
CA ILE A 117 -1.93 11.38 -4.90
C ILE A 117 -0.47 11.07 -4.54
N THR A 118 0.00 9.86 -4.83
CA THR A 118 1.38 9.44 -4.56
C THR A 118 2.37 10.29 -5.37
N MET A 119 2.06 10.60 -6.63
CA MET A 119 2.88 11.44 -7.49
C MET A 119 2.99 12.88 -6.95
N ILE A 120 1.86 13.48 -6.54
CA ILE A 120 1.84 14.82 -5.92
C ILE A 120 2.66 14.82 -4.63
N MET A 121 2.44 13.82 -3.76
CA MET A 121 3.19 13.66 -2.52
C MET A 121 4.69 13.52 -2.78
N ALA A 122 5.10 12.71 -3.77
CA ALA A 122 6.50 12.53 -4.12
C ALA A 122 7.16 13.85 -4.58
N SER A 123 6.43 14.66 -5.35
CA SER A 123 6.92 15.98 -5.76
C SER A 123 7.09 16.93 -4.57
N LEU A 124 6.11 16.96 -3.65
CA LEU A 124 6.13 17.86 -2.50
C LEU A 124 7.19 17.49 -1.44
N PHE A 125 7.32 16.20 -1.11
CA PHE A 125 8.13 15.75 0.03
C PHE A 125 9.50 15.15 -0.36
N LEU A 126 9.64 14.63 -1.59
CA LEU A 126 10.91 14.08 -2.09
C LEU A 126 11.55 15.00 -3.14
N SER A 127 10.92 16.15 -3.46
CA SER A 127 11.38 17.09 -4.48
C SER A 127 11.61 16.43 -5.84
N GLU A 128 10.84 15.38 -6.15
CA GLU A 128 10.92 14.71 -7.45
C GLU A 128 10.21 15.54 -8.51
N ALA A 129 10.89 15.75 -9.64
CA ALA A 129 10.33 16.46 -10.77
C ALA A 129 9.20 15.63 -11.41
N LEU A 130 8.02 16.25 -11.54
CA LEU A 130 6.89 15.65 -12.25
C LEU A 130 7.19 15.62 -13.74
N SER A 131 7.57 14.45 -14.26
CA SER A 131 7.75 14.29 -15.70
C SER A 131 6.40 14.29 -16.42
N SER A 132 6.34 14.88 -17.61
CA SER A 132 5.12 14.88 -18.43
C SER A 132 4.59 13.47 -18.69
N ARG A 133 5.48 12.46 -18.73
CA ARG A 133 5.12 11.03 -18.84
C ARG A 133 4.36 10.49 -17.63
N SER A 134 4.71 10.95 -16.42
CA SER A 134 4.02 10.54 -15.19
C SER A 134 2.62 11.15 -15.11
N ILE A 135 2.51 12.41 -15.52
CA ILE A 135 1.23 13.13 -15.58
C ILE A 135 0.31 12.46 -16.60
N THR A 136 0.79 12.20 -17.83
CA THR A 136 -0.03 11.53 -18.84
C THR A 136 -0.43 10.11 -18.42
N GLY A 137 0.48 9.34 -17.80
CA GLY A 137 0.16 8.02 -17.25
C GLY A 137 -0.92 8.07 -16.15
N ALA A 138 -0.85 9.07 -15.26
CA ALA A 138 -1.86 9.28 -14.23
C ALA A 138 -3.24 9.63 -14.83
N VAL A 139 -3.27 10.53 -15.81
CA VAL A 139 -4.50 10.92 -16.53
C VAL A 139 -5.11 9.73 -17.26
N ILE A 140 -4.31 8.94 -17.98
CA ILE A 140 -4.77 7.74 -18.68
C ILE A 140 -5.33 6.71 -17.69
N SER A 141 -4.67 6.50 -16.54
CA SER A 141 -5.13 5.57 -15.51
C SER A 141 -6.48 5.99 -14.92
N LEU A 142 -6.63 7.29 -14.63
CA LEU A 142 -7.89 7.88 -14.18
C LEU A 142 -9.01 7.71 -15.22
N ALA A 143 -8.71 7.98 -16.50
CA ALA A 143 -9.67 7.82 -17.58
C ALA A 143 -10.12 6.37 -17.74
N GLY A 144 -9.19 5.41 -17.67
CA GLY A 144 -9.52 3.97 -17.74
C GLY A 144 -10.44 3.52 -16.60
N VAL A 145 -10.23 4.03 -15.38
CA VAL A 145 -11.10 3.72 -14.24
C VAL A 145 -12.48 4.35 -14.40
N VAL A 146 -12.56 5.61 -14.82
CA VAL A 146 -13.85 6.26 -15.11
C VAL A 146 -14.64 5.48 -16.17
N LEU A 147 -13.99 4.97 -17.21
CA LEU A 147 -14.61 4.12 -18.23
C LEU A 147 -15.14 2.80 -17.67
N ILE A 148 -14.38 2.12 -16.81
CA ILE A 148 -14.79 0.84 -16.20
C ILE A 148 -16.04 1.03 -15.32
N ILE A 149 -16.07 2.07 -14.49
CA ILE A 149 -17.20 2.27 -13.57
C ILE A 149 -18.43 2.85 -14.26
N THR A 150 -18.26 3.76 -15.21
CA THR A 150 -19.41 4.25 -15.98
C THR A 150 -20.06 3.13 -16.78
N GLN A 151 -19.34 2.04 -17.08
CA GLN A 151 -19.74 1.03 -18.06
C GLN A 151 -20.17 1.70 -19.38
N ALA A 152 -19.50 2.81 -19.74
CA ALA A 152 -19.86 3.71 -20.84
C ALA A 152 -21.26 4.38 -20.76
N SER A 153 -21.90 4.42 -19.57
CA SER A 153 -23.14 5.17 -19.31
C SER A 153 -22.88 6.40 -18.43
N PHE A 154 -23.15 7.59 -18.97
CA PHE A 154 -23.06 8.86 -18.24
C PHE A 154 -24.08 9.01 -17.10
N GLN A 155 -25.18 8.27 -17.14
CA GLN A 155 -26.19 8.29 -16.06
C GLN A 155 -25.65 7.72 -14.75
N ASN A 156 -24.74 6.75 -14.81
CA ASN A 156 -24.11 6.17 -13.64
C ASN A 156 -23.21 7.18 -12.91
N LEU A 157 -22.55 8.09 -13.65
CA LEU A 157 -21.74 9.19 -13.08
C LEU A 157 -22.59 10.17 -12.27
N LEU A 158 -23.81 10.49 -12.74
CA LEU A 158 -24.73 11.41 -12.07
C LEU A 158 -25.43 10.78 -10.87
N SER A 159 -25.50 9.45 -10.80
CA SER A 159 -26.07 8.71 -9.67
C SER A 159 -25.09 8.42 -8.52
N LEU A 160 -23.81 8.81 -8.68
CA LEU A 160 -22.79 8.64 -7.63
C LEU A 160 -23.15 9.50 -6.41
N GLN A 161 -23.69 8.87 -5.38
CA GLN A 161 -23.87 9.49 -4.08
C GLN A 161 -22.57 9.38 -3.29
N PHE A 162 -21.91 10.52 -3.08
CA PHE A 162 -20.78 10.61 -2.17
C PHE A 162 -21.25 10.30 -0.75
N ASN A 163 -20.70 9.24 -0.18
CA ASN A 163 -20.99 8.83 1.19
C ASN A 163 -19.75 8.99 2.09
N LEU A 164 -19.93 8.80 3.40
CA LEU A 164 -18.84 8.86 4.37
C LEU A 164 -17.74 7.82 4.08
N GLY A 165 -18.13 6.65 3.56
CA GLY A 165 -17.21 5.59 3.15
C GLY A 165 -16.27 6.02 2.02
N ASP A 166 -16.74 6.83 1.07
CA ASP A 166 -15.91 7.34 -0.02
C ASP A 166 -14.83 8.31 0.49
N LEU A 167 -15.19 9.16 1.45
CA LEU A 167 -14.23 10.05 2.10
C LEU A 167 -13.17 9.26 2.89
N LEU A 168 -13.60 8.21 3.59
CA LEU A 168 -12.70 7.30 4.29
C LEU A 168 -11.79 6.53 3.32
N ALA A 169 -12.33 6.06 2.19
CA ALA A 169 -11.52 5.41 1.15
C ALA A 169 -10.45 6.35 0.60
N LEU A 170 -10.78 7.63 0.39
CA LEU A 170 -9.82 8.65 -0.03
C LEU A 170 -8.74 8.89 1.03
N ALA A 171 -9.12 8.94 2.30
CA ALA A 171 -8.18 9.02 3.41
C ALA A 171 -7.25 7.79 3.49
N ALA A 172 -7.77 6.58 3.23
CA ALA A 172 -6.96 5.38 3.12
C ALA A 172 -5.93 5.51 1.99
N VAL A 173 -6.36 5.93 0.80
CA VAL A 173 -5.44 6.14 -0.34
C VAL A 173 -4.34 7.14 0.01
N PHE A 174 -4.67 8.22 0.71
CA PHE A 174 -3.68 9.17 1.20
C PHE A 174 -2.66 8.52 2.15
N LEU A 175 -3.12 7.73 3.13
CA LEU A 175 -2.25 6.99 4.04
C LEU A 175 -1.31 6.02 3.29
N TRP A 176 -1.82 5.35 2.25
CA TRP A 176 -1.02 4.49 1.38
C TRP A 176 0.06 5.26 0.61
N SER A 177 -0.26 6.47 0.15
CA SER A 177 0.71 7.35 -0.51
C SER A 177 1.82 7.80 0.45
N VAL A 178 1.47 8.13 1.70
CA VAL A 178 2.46 8.45 2.75
C VAL A 178 3.37 7.25 3.03
N TYR A 179 2.80 6.05 3.22
CA TYR A 179 3.56 4.81 3.36
C TYR A 179 4.51 4.60 2.17
N SER A 180 4.02 4.76 0.94
CA SER A 180 4.81 4.58 -0.29
C SER A 180 6.00 5.54 -0.36
N LEU A 181 5.83 6.77 0.14
CA LEU A 181 6.90 7.75 0.24
C LEU A 181 7.95 7.39 1.30
N LEU A 182 7.50 7.01 2.49
CA LEU A 182 8.39 6.57 3.57
C LEU A 182 9.17 5.34 3.13
N ALA A 183 8.51 4.38 2.47
CA ALA A 183 9.13 3.19 1.89
C ALA A 183 10.18 3.56 0.84
N ARG A 184 9.89 4.47 -0.10
CA ARG A 184 10.88 4.93 -1.09
C ARG A 184 12.10 5.57 -0.44
N ARG A 185 11.89 6.40 0.58
CA ARG A 185 12.97 7.04 1.34
C ARG A 185 13.80 6.01 2.09
N ALA A 186 13.14 5.02 2.71
CA ALA A 186 13.77 3.94 3.43
C ALA A 186 14.59 3.03 2.48
N THR A 187 14.05 2.58 1.36
CA THR A 187 14.78 1.74 0.38
C THR A 187 15.98 2.43 -0.26
N ARG A 188 15.98 3.78 -0.35
CA ARG A 188 17.15 4.55 -0.80
C ARG A 188 18.27 4.62 0.22
N THR A 189 17.99 4.38 1.50
CA THR A 189 18.89 4.69 2.62
C THR A 189 19.16 3.52 3.57
N LEU A 190 18.34 2.47 3.52
CA LEU A 190 18.37 1.31 4.40
C LEU A 190 18.33 0.03 3.54
N SER A 191 18.97 -1.02 4.05
CA SER A 191 18.87 -2.36 3.46
C SER A 191 17.41 -2.83 3.46
N ALA A 192 16.99 -3.53 2.40
CA ALA A 192 15.62 -4.06 2.24
C ALA A 192 15.14 -4.88 3.45
N PHE A 193 16.08 -5.50 4.19
CA PHE A 193 15.80 -6.29 5.38
C PHE A 193 15.42 -5.46 6.62
N THR A 194 15.77 -4.17 6.67
CA THR A 194 15.44 -3.25 7.78
C THR A 194 14.14 -2.49 7.53
N VAL A 195 13.72 -2.43 6.28
CA VAL A 195 12.53 -1.68 5.81
C VAL A 195 11.26 -2.55 5.85
N THR A 196 11.42 -3.87 5.88
CA THR A 196 10.33 -4.87 5.89
C THR A 196 10.11 -5.38 7.31
#